data_AF-A0A1M3EH88-F1
#
_entry.id   AF-A0A1M3EH88-F1
#
_cell.length_a   1.000
_cell.length_b   1.000
_cell.length_c   1.000
_cell.angle_alpha   90.00
_cell.angle_beta   90.00
_cell.angle_gamma   90.00
#
_symmetry.space_group_name_H-M   'P 1'
#
loop_
_entity.id
_entity.type
_entity.pdbx_description
1 polymer ?
#
loop_
_entity_poly.entity_id
_entity_poly.type
_entity_poly.pdbx_seq_one_letter_code
_entity_poly.pdbx_strand_id
1 'polypeptide(L)'
;MLLRRVARPMFASWFLVEGLDAVRHPSSHAAAAREGVTALRARLARYAHLSGAERVLDDRYGVDVQAVLDQALGRELSDRQLTTAVRLHGAAMLVAAGMLATGRAPRTSALALAALAAPVALVNAPAGRGVTVATLDQPSARAVRRRRFWSAVSATGGALLAAADHEGRPGLAWRWQNAWDTRAAVKDAVREATADD
;
A
#
# COMPACT_ATOMS: atom_id res chain seq x y z
N MET A 1 -2.29 -23.61 16.95
CA MET A 1 -3.46 -22.69 17.10
C MET A 1 -3.24 -21.56 18.12
N LEU A 2 -2.45 -21.78 19.18
CA LEU A 2 -2.19 -20.74 20.20
C LEU A 2 -1.32 -19.58 19.71
N LEU A 3 -0.25 -19.85 18.93
CA LEU A 3 0.65 -18.82 18.41
C LEU A 3 -0.09 -17.72 17.63
N ARG A 4 -1.09 -18.09 16.82
CA ARG A 4 -1.86 -17.14 16.00
C ARG A 4 -2.73 -16.20 16.82
N ARG A 5 -3.26 -16.68 17.96
CA ARG A 5 -4.08 -15.89 18.90
C ARG A 5 -3.26 -14.79 19.58
N VAL A 6 -1.94 -14.97 19.65
CA VAL A 6 -1.01 -13.98 20.21
C VAL A 6 -0.39 -13.13 19.11
N ALA A 7 0.05 -13.74 18.01
CA ALA A 7 0.72 -13.06 16.91
C ALA A 7 -0.16 -12.00 16.22
N ARG A 8 -1.46 -12.27 16.05
CA ARG A 8 -2.38 -11.31 15.38
C ARG A 8 -2.57 -10.01 16.17
N PRO A 9 -2.94 -10.06 17.46
CA PRO A 9 -2.97 -8.85 18.30
C PRO A 9 -1.62 -8.14 18.36
N MET A 10 -0.51 -8.88 18.51
CA MET A 10 0.83 -8.29 18.55
C MET A 10 1.15 -7.55 17.25
N PHE A 11 0.91 -8.17 16.09
CA PHE A 11 1.16 -7.55 14.80
C PHE A 11 0.20 -6.36 14.54
N ALA A 12 -1.09 -6.52 14.89
CA ALA A 12 -2.08 -5.46 14.75
C ALA A 12 -1.80 -4.25 15.66
N SER A 13 -1.10 -4.43 16.79
CA SER A 13 -0.80 -3.35 17.74
C SER A 13 -0.08 -2.15 17.09
N TRP A 14 0.84 -2.41 16.16
CA TRP A 14 1.55 -1.37 15.42
C TRP A 14 0.56 -0.47 14.65
N PHE A 15 -0.36 -1.09 13.91
CA PHE A 15 -1.37 -0.38 13.13
C PHE A 15 -2.42 0.30 14.01
N LEU A 16 -2.72 -0.27 15.18
CA LEU A 16 -3.60 0.39 16.14
C LEU A 16 -3.00 1.70 16.65
N VAL A 17 -1.71 1.71 16.96
CA VAL A 17 -1.00 2.92 17.40
C VAL A 17 -0.92 3.96 16.30
N GLU A 18 -0.51 3.58 15.08
CA GLU A 18 -0.45 4.50 13.93
C GLU A 18 -1.84 5.05 13.54
N GLY A 19 -2.85 4.19 13.50
CA GLY A 19 -4.22 4.60 13.20
C GLY A 19 -4.80 5.54 14.27
N LEU A 20 -4.51 5.27 15.54
CA LEU A 20 -4.93 6.14 16.65
C LEU A 20 -4.22 7.50 16.60
N ASP A 21 -2.93 7.50 16.30
CA ASP A 21 -2.15 8.73 16.17
C ASP A 21 -2.66 9.59 15.01
N ALA A 22 -2.98 8.99 13.87
CA ALA A 22 -3.59 9.67 12.73
C ALA A 22 -4.95 10.31 13.08
N VAL A 23 -5.77 9.64 13.90
CA VAL A 23 -7.07 10.19 14.35
C VAL A 23 -6.89 11.29 15.38
N ARG A 24 -5.95 11.15 16.32
CA ARG A 24 -5.73 12.09 17.43
C ARG A 24 -4.92 13.32 17.05
N HIS A 25 -3.96 13.18 16.14
CA HIS A 25 -3.06 14.24 15.71
C HIS A 25 -3.14 14.49 14.19
N PRO A 26 -4.33 14.71 13.61
CA PRO A 26 -4.50 14.70 12.17
C PRO A 26 -3.77 15.85 11.46
N SER A 27 -3.45 16.95 12.15
CA SER A 27 -2.73 18.09 11.59
C SER A 27 -1.27 17.76 11.24
N SER A 28 -0.57 16.99 12.06
CA SER A 28 0.82 16.59 11.80
C SER A 28 0.90 15.62 10.61
N HIS A 29 -0.06 14.69 10.55
CA HIS A 29 -0.21 13.74 9.44
C HIS A 29 -0.67 14.43 8.16
N ALA A 30 -1.52 15.45 8.24
CA ALA A 30 -1.90 16.28 7.10
C ALA A 30 -0.69 17.05 6.53
N ALA A 31 0.14 17.64 7.39
CA ALA A 31 1.39 18.30 6.95
C ALA A 31 2.33 17.29 6.25
N ALA A 32 2.52 16.11 6.83
CA ALA A 32 3.33 15.06 6.22
C ALA A 32 2.75 14.55 4.89
N ALA A 33 1.42 14.43 4.77
CA ALA A 33 0.76 14.05 3.53
C ALA A 33 0.96 15.11 2.44
N ARG A 34 0.87 16.39 2.78
CA ARG A 34 1.15 17.51 1.86
C ARG A 34 2.59 17.47 1.37
N GLU A 35 3.55 17.34 2.28
CA GLU A 35 4.96 17.17 1.91
C GLU A 35 5.17 15.98 0.97
N GLY A 36 4.44 14.89 1.24
CA GLY A 36 4.47 13.68 0.43
C GLY A 36 3.97 13.87 -1.00
N VAL A 37 2.85 14.58 -1.17
CA VAL A 37 2.30 14.93 -2.49
C VAL A 37 3.28 15.83 -3.25
N THR A 38 3.86 16.83 -2.59
CA THR A 38 4.88 17.71 -3.19
C THR A 38 6.12 16.90 -3.62
N ALA A 39 6.58 15.96 -2.79
CA ALA A 39 7.71 15.11 -3.11
C ALA A 39 7.42 14.17 -4.29
N LEU A 40 6.21 13.62 -4.37
CA LEU A 40 5.76 12.78 -5.49
C LEU A 40 5.71 13.59 -6.79
N ARG A 41 5.11 14.79 -6.75
CA ARG A 41 5.02 15.70 -7.89
C ARG A 41 6.41 16.04 -8.44
N ALA A 42 7.34 16.40 -7.56
CA ALA A 42 8.74 16.67 -7.93
C ALA A 42 9.43 15.43 -8.55
N ARG A 43 9.02 14.22 -8.16
CA ARG A 43 9.57 12.96 -8.69
C ARG A 43 9.02 12.64 -10.08
N LEU A 44 7.72 12.84 -10.29
CA LEU A 44 7.07 12.69 -11.59
C LEU A 44 7.56 13.73 -12.60
N ALA A 45 7.69 14.99 -12.17
CA ALA A 45 8.28 16.07 -12.97
C ALA A 45 9.67 15.69 -13.49
N ARG A 46 10.56 15.20 -12.60
CA ARG A 46 11.87 14.72 -13.05
C ARG A 46 11.79 13.54 -14.00
N TYR A 47 10.89 12.60 -13.77
CA TYR A 47 10.74 11.47 -14.69
C TYR A 47 10.31 11.94 -16.09
N ALA A 48 9.38 12.89 -16.16
CA ALA A 48 8.95 13.51 -17.42
C ALA A 48 10.10 14.27 -18.11
N HIS A 49 10.88 15.02 -17.33
CA HIS A 49 12.06 15.73 -17.83
C HIS A 49 13.14 14.78 -18.38
N LEU A 50 13.50 13.75 -17.61
CA LEU A 50 14.52 12.77 -17.99
C LEU A 50 14.10 11.91 -19.19
N SER A 51 12.81 11.62 -19.32
CA SER A 51 12.27 10.87 -20.46
C SER A 51 12.07 11.73 -21.71
N GLY A 52 12.25 13.06 -21.61
CA GLY A 52 11.94 14.00 -22.69
C GLY A 52 10.44 14.07 -23.02
N ALA A 53 9.59 13.48 -22.17
CA ALA A 53 8.15 13.43 -22.37
C ALA A 53 7.53 14.84 -22.42
N GLU A 54 8.10 15.80 -21.67
CA GLU A 54 7.68 17.21 -21.71
C GLU A 54 7.72 17.76 -23.14
N ARG A 55 8.83 17.58 -23.85
CA ARG A 55 8.97 18.05 -25.25
C ARG A 55 8.03 17.31 -26.20
N VAL A 56 7.92 15.99 -26.08
CA VAL A 56 7.08 15.19 -26.98
C VAL A 56 5.59 15.49 -26.78
N LEU A 57 5.15 15.66 -25.55
CA LEU A 57 3.74 15.94 -25.23
C LEU A 57 3.36 17.38 -25.57
N ASP A 58 4.26 18.33 -25.38
CA ASP A 58 4.06 19.72 -25.77
C ASP A 58 4.04 19.87 -27.30
N ASP A 59 5.07 19.37 -28.01
CA ASP A 59 5.19 19.51 -29.47
C ASP A 59 4.06 18.78 -30.24
N ARG A 60 3.64 17.60 -29.76
CA ARG A 60 2.67 16.75 -30.48
C ARG A 60 1.21 17.04 -30.08
N TYR A 61 0.97 17.42 -28.82
CA TYR A 61 -0.38 17.53 -28.27
C TYR A 61 -0.66 18.86 -27.56
N GLY A 62 0.32 19.76 -27.44
CA GLY A 62 0.19 21.01 -26.70
C GLY A 62 -0.05 20.80 -25.19
N VAL A 63 0.42 19.68 -24.64
CA VAL A 63 0.17 19.31 -23.24
C VAL A 63 1.35 19.71 -22.37
N ASP A 64 1.15 20.72 -21.54
CA ASP A 64 2.07 21.07 -20.46
C ASP A 64 1.96 20.05 -19.32
N VAL A 65 2.98 19.22 -19.18
CA VAL A 65 3.07 18.18 -18.14
C VAL A 65 3.05 18.79 -16.73
N GLN A 66 3.65 19.96 -16.52
CA GLN A 66 3.58 20.63 -15.22
C GLN A 66 2.15 21.08 -14.92
N ALA A 67 1.48 21.71 -15.88
CA ALA A 67 0.07 22.09 -15.71
C ALA A 67 -0.84 20.88 -15.46
N VAL A 68 -0.61 19.74 -16.13
CA VAL A 68 -1.37 18.51 -15.88
C VAL A 68 -1.08 17.93 -14.49
N LEU A 69 0.19 17.91 -14.06
CA LEU A 69 0.55 17.48 -12.71
C LEU A 69 -0.04 18.43 -11.65
N ASP A 70 -0.07 19.73 -11.93
CA ASP A 70 -0.73 20.77 -11.14
C ASP A 70 -2.23 20.55 -11.06
N GLN A 71 -2.88 20.19 -12.16
CA GLN A 71 -4.31 19.92 -12.16
C GLN A 71 -4.68 18.58 -11.49
N ALA A 72 -3.87 17.54 -11.72
CA ALA A 72 -4.12 16.18 -11.24
C ALA A 72 -3.74 15.99 -9.76
N LEU A 73 -2.62 16.57 -9.33
CA LEU A 73 -2.11 16.46 -7.95
C LEU A 73 -2.26 17.75 -7.14
N GLY A 74 -2.79 18.84 -7.74
CA GLY A 74 -2.74 20.20 -7.19
C GLY A 74 -4.05 20.97 -7.21
N ARG A 75 -5.20 20.29 -7.25
CA ARG A 75 -6.31 20.82 -6.44
C ARG A 75 -5.79 20.83 -5.00
N GLU A 76 -5.40 22.00 -4.51
CA GLU A 76 -5.00 22.19 -3.12
C GLU A 76 -6.13 21.65 -2.24
N LEU A 77 -5.94 20.45 -1.68
CA LEU A 77 -6.86 19.92 -0.71
C LEU A 77 -6.82 20.89 0.48
N SER A 78 -7.95 21.51 0.76
CA SER A 78 -8.10 22.39 1.91
C SER A 78 -7.64 21.66 3.17
N ASP A 79 -7.10 22.39 4.15
CA ASP A 79 -6.64 21.79 5.41
C ASP A 79 -7.72 20.90 6.05
N ARG A 80 -9.00 21.28 5.90
CA ARG A 80 -10.15 20.50 6.36
C ARG A 80 -10.31 19.18 5.61
N GLN A 81 -10.20 19.19 4.27
CA GLN A 81 -10.26 17.97 3.46
C GLN A 81 -9.10 17.04 3.77
N LEU A 82 -7.89 17.59 3.91
CA LEU A 82 -6.70 16.79 4.22
C LEU A 82 -6.79 16.19 5.63
N THR A 83 -7.21 16.99 6.61
CA THR A 83 -7.51 16.53 7.98
C THR A 83 -8.57 15.43 7.97
N THR A 84 -9.61 15.56 7.16
CA THR A 84 -10.68 14.55 7.05
C THR A 84 -10.16 13.27 6.42
N ALA A 85 -9.39 13.36 5.33
CA ALA A 85 -8.78 12.21 4.68
C ALA A 85 -7.83 11.47 5.64
N VAL A 86 -7.03 12.20 6.41
CA VAL A 86 -6.15 11.64 7.44
C VAL A 86 -6.94 10.93 8.54
N ARG A 87 -8.03 11.53 9.03
CA ARG A 87 -8.90 10.89 10.03
C ARG A 87 -9.56 9.63 9.49
N LEU A 88 -10.04 9.66 8.24
CA LEU A 88 -10.62 8.50 7.57
C LEU A 88 -9.59 7.38 7.39
N HIS A 89 -8.36 7.73 7.00
CA HIS A 89 -7.25 6.79 6.91
C HIS A 89 -6.94 6.12 8.25
N GLY A 90 -6.80 6.92 9.32
CA GLY A 90 -6.56 6.40 10.67
C GLY A 90 -7.71 5.53 11.17
N ALA A 91 -8.96 5.93 10.94
CA ALA A 91 -10.14 5.14 11.28
C ALA A 91 -10.20 3.81 10.51
N ALA A 92 -9.91 3.83 9.20
CA ALA A 92 -9.84 2.62 8.38
C ALA A 92 -8.75 1.66 8.89
N MET A 93 -7.60 2.21 9.28
CA MET A 93 -6.50 1.42 9.87
C MET A 93 -6.91 0.80 11.21
N LEU A 94 -7.57 1.56 12.09
CA LEU A 94 -8.09 1.04 13.37
C LEU A 94 -9.09 -0.08 13.17
N VAL A 95 -10.04 0.07 12.23
CA VAL A 95 -11.03 -0.96 11.93
C VAL A 95 -10.36 -2.22 11.39
N ALA A 96 -9.47 -2.09 10.40
CA ALA A 96 -8.78 -3.23 9.81
C ALA A 96 -7.85 -3.92 10.83
N ALA A 97 -7.14 -3.16 11.66
CA ALA A 97 -6.29 -3.69 12.72
C ALA A 97 -7.10 -4.38 13.82
N GLY A 98 -8.23 -3.80 14.23
CA GLY A 98 -9.16 -4.43 15.17
C GLY A 98 -9.70 -5.76 14.64
N MET A 99 -10.15 -5.78 13.39
CA MET A 99 -10.59 -7.00 12.70
C MET A 99 -9.48 -8.06 12.65
N LEU A 100 -8.24 -7.66 12.33
CA LEU A 100 -7.10 -8.58 12.34
C LEU A 100 -6.81 -9.13 13.75
N ALA A 101 -6.81 -8.26 14.76
CA ALA A 101 -6.54 -8.61 16.16
C ALA A 101 -7.57 -9.60 16.71
N THR A 102 -8.86 -9.38 16.42
CA THR A 102 -9.95 -10.28 16.85
C THR A 102 -10.09 -11.51 15.95
N GLY A 103 -9.30 -11.62 14.87
CA GLY A 103 -9.38 -12.72 13.91
C GLY A 103 -10.63 -12.71 13.03
N ARG A 104 -11.29 -11.56 12.87
CA ARG A 104 -12.49 -11.41 12.05
C ARG A 104 -12.09 -11.02 10.62
N ALA A 105 -12.25 -11.95 9.68
CA ALA A 105 -11.78 -11.82 8.30
C ALA A 105 -10.29 -11.39 8.20
N PRO A 106 -9.37 -12.14 8.84
CA PRO A 106 -7.99 -11.72 9.09
C PRO A 106 -7.20 -11.46 7.80
N ARG A 107 -7.54 -12.15 6.71
CA ARG A 107 -6.82 -12.02 5.44
C ARG A 107 -7.19 -10.74 4.70
N THR A 108 -8.48 -10.44 4.62
CA THR A 108 -8.98 -9.22 3.97
C THR A 108 -8.58 -8.00 4.78
N SER A 109 -8.62 -8.07 6.11
CA SER A 109 -8.17 -6.98 6.96
C SER A 109 -6.65 -6.75 6.86
N ALA A 110 -5.84 -7.81 6.79
CA ALA A 110 -4.41 -7.70 6.55
C ALA A 110 -4.10 -7.12 5.15
N LEU A 111 -4.83 -7.52 4.10
CA LEU A 111 -4.70 -6.88 2.79
C LEU A 111 -5.07 -5.39 2.83
N ALA A 112 -6.14 -5.03 3.54
CA ALA A 112 -6.52 -3.63 3.72
C ALA A 112 -5.43 -2.83 4.43
N LEU A 113 -4.83 -3.39 5.49
CA LEU A 113 -3.69 -2.76 6.17
C LEU A 113 -2.47 -2.60 5.26
N ALA A 114 -2.17 -3.60 4.42
CA ALA A 114 -1.11 -3.48 3.42
C ALA A 114 -1.39 -2.36 2.41
N ALA A 115 -2.63 -2.29 1.90
CA ALA A 115 -3.06 -1.25 0.97
C ALA A 115 -3.03 0.16 1.61
N LEU A 116 -3.31 0.28 2.90
CA LEU A 116 -3.21 1.53 3.64
C LEU A 116 -1.74 1.93 3.91
N ALA A 117 -0.86 0.97 4.20
CA ALA A 117 0.54 1.25 4.54
C ALA A 117 1.45 1.47 3.30
N ALA A 118 1.15 0.83 2.17
CA ALA A 118 1.99 0.87 0.97
C ALA A 118 2.20 2.30 0.41
N PRO A 119 1.18 3.18 0.34
CA PRO A 119 1.37 4.57 -0.10
C PRO A 119 2.35 5.35 0.77
N VAL A 120 2.36 5.10 2.09
CA VAL A 120 3.28 5.77 3.03
C VAL A 120 4.72 5.37 2.73
N ALA A 121 4.97 4.10 2.41
CA ALA A 121 6.29 3.63 1.98
C ALA A 121 6.70 4.29 0.66
N LEU A 122 5.80 4.34 -0.33
CA LEU A 122 6.11 4.92 -1.64
C LEU A 122 6.47 6.41 -1.53
N VAL A 123 5.70 7.17 -0.75
CA VAL A 123 5.88 8.61 -0.56
C VAL A 123 7.18 8.92 0.19
N ASN A 124 7.56 8.10 1.17
CA ASN A 124 8.79 8.29 1.94
C ASN A 124 10.02 7.62 1.29
N ALA A 125 9.87 7.02 0.11
CA ALA A 125 10.94 6.28 -0.55
C ALA A 125 12.17 7.16 -0.79
N PRO A 126 13.39 6.64 -0.52
CA PRO A 126 14.62 7.41 -0.68
C PRO A 126 14.68 7.97 -2.10
N ALA A 127 14.91 9.28 -2.18
CA ALA A 127 15.10 9.94 -3.45
C ALA A 127 16.51 9.63 -3.96
N GLY A 128 16.61 9.20 -5.22
CA GLY A 128 17.90 8.96 -5.86
C GLY A 128 18.76 10.22 -5.91
N ARG A 129 20.04 10.09 -6.30
CA ARG A 129 20.90 11.27 -6.50
C ARG A 129 20.23 12.25 -7.48
N GLY A 130 20.22 13.55 -7.17
CA GLY A 130 19.65 14.61 -8.02
C GLY A 130 18.22 15.05 -7.68
N VAL A 131 17.64 14.59 -6.56
CA VAL A 131 16.34 15.07 -6.04
C VAL A 131 16.57 16.09 -4.93
N THR A 132 16.85 17.34 -5.30
CA THR A 132 16.96 18.45 -4.36
C THR A 132 15.69 19.29 -4.41
N VAL A 133 14.71 18.95 -3.58
CA VAL A 133 13.72 19.95 -3.17
C VAL A 133 14.34 20.62 -1.94
N ALA A 134 14.38 21.96 -1.88
CA ALA A 134 15.05 22.68 -0.79
C ALA A 134 14.59 22.24 0.62
N THR A 135 13.35 21.75 0.75
CA THR A 135 12.79 21.19 1.98
C THR A 135 13.22 19.74 2.28
N LEU A 136 13.63 18.97 1.26
CA LEU A 136 14.04 17.57 1.39
C LEU A 136 15.52 17.41 1.79
N ASP A 137 16.35 18.44 1.62
CA ASP A 137 17.79 18.29 1.74
C ASP A 137 18.33 18.41 3.19
N GLN A 138 17.51 18.82 4.15
CA GLN A 138 17.91 18.86 5.56
C GLN A 138 18.27 17.45 6.10
N PRO A 139 19.43 17.24 6.75
CA PRO A 139 19.86 15.93 7.26
C PRO A 139 18.88 15.29 8.25
N SER A 140 18.28 16.08 9.14
CA SER A 140 17.27 15.64 10.12
C SER A 140 15.99 15.14 9.43
N ALA A 141 15.51 15.86 8.41
CA ALA A 141 14.35 15.47 7.63
C ALA A 141 14.60 14.17 6.83
N ARG A 142 15.82 13.97 6.30
CA ARG A 142 16.22 12.71 5.63
C ARG A 142 16.16 11.50 6.57
N ALA A 143 16.65 11.64 7.80
CA ALA A 143 16.63 10.56 8.77
C ALA A 143 15.21 10.16 9.17
N VAL A 144 14.33 11.15 9.43
CA VAL A 144 12.91 10.92 9.76
C VAL A 144 12.18 10.21 8.63
N ARG A 145 12.33 10.67 7.38
CA ARG A 145 11.71 10.01 6.22
C ARG A 145 12.21 8.59 6.01
N ARG A 146 13.53 8.35 6.15
CA ARG A 146 14.09 7.00 6.04
C ARG A 146 13.53 6.06 7.11
N ARG A 147 13.36 6.54 8.35
CA ARG A 147 12.69 5.77 9.41
C ARG A 147 11.25 5.45 9.01
N ARG A 148 10.46 6.45 8.62
CA ARG A 148 9.06 6.27 8.18
C ARG A 148 8.94 5.30 7.00
N PHE A 149 9.83 5.41 6.03
CA PHE A 149 9.93 4.51 4.89
C PHE A 149 10.10 3.05 5.35
N TRP A 150 11.14 2.76 6.14
CA TRP A 150 11.40 1.39 6.57
C TRP A 150 10.31 0.86 7.50
N SER A 151 9.74 1.71 8.36
CA SER A 151 8.55 1.33 9.16
C SER A 151 7.37 0.95 8.27
N ALA A 152 7.06 1.74 7.24
CA ALA A 152 5.95 1.48 6.33
C ALA A 152 6.21 0.26 5.43
N VAL A 153 7.44 0.05 4.95
CA VAL A 153 7.84 -1.16 4.19
C VAL A 153 7.64 -2.40 5.04
N SER A 154 8.16 -2.41 6.28
CA SER A 154 8.02 -3.54 7.21
C SER A 154 6.56 -3.79 7.57
N ALA A 155 5.77 -2.75 7.82
CA ALA A 155 4.34 -2.87 8.09
C ALA A 155 3.59 -3.48 6.89
N THR A 156 3.85 -2.98 5.68
CA THR A 156 3.25 -3.49 4.44
C THR A 156 3.63 -4.96 4.21
N GLY A 157 4.93 -5.29 4.32
CA GLY A 157 5.41 -6.66 4.14
C GLY A 157 4.83 -7.63 5.16
N GLY A 158 4.81 -7.25 6.45
CA GLY A 158 4.18 -8.06 7.49
C GLY A 158 2.68 -8.27 7.25
N ALA A 159 1.98 -7.25 6.74
CA ALA A 159 0.55 -7.33 6.47
C ALA A 159 0.27 -8.22 5.26
N LEU A 160 1.11 -8.18 4.22
CA LEU A 160 1.04 -9.10 3.09
C LEU A 160 1.32 -10.54 3.50
N LEU A 161 2.29 -10.78 4.38
CA LEU A 161 2.54 -12.11 4.95
C LEU A 161 1.33 -12.61 5.75
N ALA A 162 0.72 -11.77 6.58
CA ALA A 162 -0.49 -12.11 7.32
C ALA A 162 -1.69 -12.37 6.40
N ALA A 163 -1.81 -11.64 5.29
CA ALA A 163 -2.82 -11.88 4.25
C ALA A 163 -2.63 -13.21 3.53
N ALA A 164 -1.38 -13.63 3.34
CA ALA A 164 -1.02 -14.89 2.73
C ALA A 164 -1.16 -16.11 3.67
N ASP A 165 -1.32 -15.92 4.99
CA ASP A 165 -1.51 -17.05 5.93
C ASP A 165 -2.86 -17.75 5.68
N HIS A 166 -2.79 -18.98 5.18
CA HIS A 166 -3.95 -19.79 4.84
C HIS A 166 -4.50 -20.62 6.01
N GLU A 167 -3.87 -20.58 7.20
CA GLU A 167 -4.34 -21.29 8.41
C GLU A 167 -4.61 -22.80 8.24
N GLY A 168 -4.02 -23.44 7.22
CA GLY A 168 -4.28 -24.83 6.85
C GLY A 168 -5.54 -25.05 5.99
N ARG A 169 -6.26 -23.98 5.62
CA ARG A 169 -7.37 -24.05 4.66
C ARG A 169 -6.85 -23.94 3.22
N PRO A 170 -7.34 -24.76 2.29
CA PRO A 170 -6.91 -24.69 0.90
C PRO A 170 -7.17 -23.30 0.29
N GLY A 171 -6.14 -22.74 -0.35
CA GLY A 171 -6.24 -21.45 -1.02
C GLY A 171 -7.04 -21.48 -2.32
N LEU A 172 -7.39 -20.32 -2.87
CA LEU A 172 -8.07 -20.24 -4.19
C LEU A 172 -7.22 -20.86 -5.30
N ALA A 173 -5.91 -20.60 -5.29
CA ALA A 173 -4.96 -21.24 -6.21
C ALA A 173 -4.95 -22.77 -6.04
N TRP A 174 -4.92 -23.27 -4.81
CA TRP A 174 -5.03 -24.70 -4.55
C TRP A 174 -6.37 -25.26 -5.04
N ARG A 175 -7.48 -24.55 -4.82
CA ARG A 175 -8.81 -24.99 -5.28
C ARG A 175 -8.91 -25.01 -6.80
N TRP A 176 -8.24 -24.06 -7.47
CA TRP A 176 -8.15 -24.00 -8.92
C TRP A 176 -7.33 -25.17 -9.48
N GLN A 177 -6.11 -25.36 -8.94
CA GLN A 177 -5.23 -26.46 -9.34
C GLN A 177 -5.89 -27.82 -9.10
N ASN A 178 -6.42 -28.03 -7.89
CA ASN A 178 -7.10 -29.26 -7.52
C ASN A 178 -8.34 -29.52 -8.37
N ALA A 179 -9.06 -28.49 -8.84
CA ALA A 179 -10.18 -28.68 -9.75
C ALA A 179 -9.74 -29.16 -11.14
N TRP A 180 -8.56 -28.76 -11.62
CA TRP A 180 -7.97 -29.30 -12.84
C TRP A 180 -7.46 -30.73 -12.64
N ASP A 181 -6.75 -31.00 -11.56
CA ASP A 181 -6.22 -32.33 -11.25
C ASP A 181 -7.36 -33.34 -11.03
N THR A 182 -8.43 -32.94 -10.33
CA THR A 182 -9.63 -33.77 -10.16
C THR A 182 -10.31 -34.04 -11.51
N ARG A 183 -10.37 -33.05 -12.41
CA ARG A 183 -10.95 -33.24 -13.75
C ARG A 183 -10.10 -34.15 -14.63
N ALA A 184 -8.77 -34.06 -14.53
CA ALA A 184 -7.85 -34.94 -15.25
C ALA A 184 -8.03 -36.38 -14.74
N ALA A 185 -8.00 -36.58 -13.41
CA ALA A 185 -8.20 -37.89 -12.79
C ALA A 185 -9.55 -38.53 -13.15
N VAL A 186 -10.64 -37.75 -13.19
CA VAL A 186 -11.95 -38.25 -13.63
C VAL A 186 -11.94 -38.67 -15.10
N LYS A 187 -11.27 -37.93 -15.99
CA LYS A 187 -11.16 -38.30 -17.41
C LYS A 187 -10.37 -39.59 -17.62
N ASP A 188 -9.29 -39.76 -16.86
CA ASP A 188 -8.45 -40.95 -16.95
C ASP A 188 -9.20 -42.19 -16.45
N ALA A 189 -9.93 -42.07 -15.32
CA ALA A 189 -10.78 -43.14 -14.81
C ALA A 189 -11.91 -43.54 -15.78
N VAL A 190 -12.50 -42.58 -16.50
CA VAL A 190 -13.51 -42.86 -17.53
C VAL A 190 -12.90 -43.60 -18.72
N ARG A 191 -11.70 -43.21 -19.18
CA ARG A 191 -11.01 -43.91 -20.28
C ARG A 191 -10.68 -45.35 -19.92
N GLU A 192 -10.18 -45.58 -18.71
CA GLU A 192 -9.84 -46.90 -18.20
C GLU A 192 -11.07 -47.80 -18.15
N ALA A 193 -12.20 -47.30 -17.64
CA ALA A 193 -13.46 -48.05 -17.61
C ALA A 193 -14.00 -48.39 -19.02
N THR A 194 -13.81 -47.51 -20.02
CA THR A 194 -14.26 -47.75 -21.40
C THR A 194 -13.30 -48.59 -22.24
N ALA A 195 -12.09 -48.88 -21.75
CA ALA A 195 -11.11 -49.69 -22.47
C ALA A 195 -11.21 -51.19 -22.12
N ASP A 196 -11.96 -51.54 -21.06
CA ASP A 196 -12.18 -52.89 -20.55
C ASP A 196 -13.51 -53.53 -21.04
N ASP A 197 -14.35 -52.76 -21.76
CA ASP A 197 -15.59 -53.19 -22.46
C ASP A 197 -15.34 -53.37 -23.97
#